data_AF-A0A1Y0V1G1-F1
#
_entry.id   AF-A0A1Y0V1G1-F1
#
_cell.length_a   1.000
_cell.length_b   1.000
_cell.length_c   1.000
_cell.angle_alpha   90.00
_cell.angle_beta   90.00
_cell.angle_gamma   90.00
#
_symmetry.space_group_name_H-M   'P 1'
#
loop_
_entity.id
_entity.type
_entity.pdbx_description
1 polymer ?
#
loop_
_entity_poly.entity_id
_entity_poly.type
_entity_poly.pdbx_seq_one_letter_code
_entity_poly.pdbx_strand_id
1 'polypeptide(L)' 'MSKSITGNQKKRGRPKTGERSHIAARVTDDEAQAIDAWAEANGVTRAEAIRRLIAKGLSATKGQQ' A
#
# COMPACT_ATOMS: atom_id res chain seq x y z
N MET A 1 3.86 26.27 42.85
CA MET A 1 3.72 24.88 42.36
C MET A 1 3.13 24.91 40.95
N SER A 2 3.96 25.12 39.94
CA SER A 2 3.53 25.17 38.54
C SER A 2 3.33 23.74 38.01
N LYS A 3 2.10 23.40 37.63
CA LYS A 3 1.76 22.10 37.04
C LYS A 3 2.50 21.93 35.71
N SER A 4 3.40 20.95 35.64
CA SER A 4 4.03 20.52 34.41
C SER A 4 2.97 20.12 33.38
N ILE A 5 3.03 20.69 32.17
CA ILE A 5 2.17 20.30 31.04
C ILE A 5 2.71 18.99 30.49
N THR A 6 2.27 17.86 31.06
CA THR A 6 2.67 16.49 30.67
C THR A 6 1.91 16.01 29.43
N GLY A 7 1.62 16.88 28.46
CA GLY A 7 0.67 16.58 27.36
C GLY A 7 1.30 16.02 26.08
N ASN A 8 2.53 16.43 25.75
CA ASN A 8 3.11 16.10 24.44
C ASN A 8 4.61 15.76 24.54
N GLN A 9 4.93 14.65 25.22
CA GLN A 9 6.29 14.15 25.25
C GLN A 9 6.58 13.36 23.96
N LYS A 10 7.53 13.86 23.17
CA LYS A 10 8.08 13.12 22.03
C LYS A 10 8.76 11.85 22.54
N LYS A 11 8.21 10.68 22.24
CA LYS A 11 8.82 9.39 22.60
C LYS A 11 10.14 9.24 21.84
N ARG A 12 11.25 9.06 22.57
CA ARG A 12 12.56 8.74 21.96
C ARG A 12 12.56 7.26 21.55
N GLY A 13 12.78 6.98 20.27
CA GLY A 13 12.79 5.64 19.68
C GLY A 13 12.68 5.69 18.15
N ARG A 14 12.88 4.55 17.46
CA ARG A 14 12.68 4.47 16.00
C ARG A 14 11.24 4.92 15.68
N PRO A 15 11.04 5.79 14.66
CA PRO A 15 9.70 6.16 14.21
C PRO A 15 8.84 4.91 13.93
N LYS A 16 7.51 5.03 14.07
CA LYS A 16 6.55 3.97 13.71
C LYS A 16 6.92 3.41 12.32
N THR A 17 7.49 2.22 12.29
CA THR A 17 7.89 1.59 11.04
C THR A 17 6.72 0.73 10.57
N GLY A 18 6.33 0.82 9.29
CA GLY A 18 5.30 -0.04 8.70
C GLY A 18 3.88 0.55 8.70
N GLU A 19 3.68 1.78 8.23
CA GLU A 19 2.34 2.36 8.02
C GLU A 19 1.48 1.58 7.00
N ARG A 20 2.04 0.60 6.28
CA ARG A 20 1.28 -0.33 5.44
C ARG A 20 1.68 -1.77 5.74
N SER A 21 0.68 -2.59 6.03
CA SER A 21 0.83 -4.04 6.13
C SER A 21 1.26 -4.60 4.78
N HIS A 22 2.26 -5.49 4.80
CA HIS A 22 2.62 -6.26 3.62
C HIS A 22 1.48 -7.23 3.29
N ILE A 23 0.96 -7.17 2.06
CA ILE A 23 -0.06 -8.09 1.58
C ILE A 23 0.65 -9.09 0.67
N ALA A 24 0.74 -10.35 1.11
CA ALA A 24 1.24 -11.45 0.30
C ALA A 24 0.04 -12.21 -0.29
N ALA A 25 -0.01 -12.32 -1.61
CA ALA A 25 -0.97 -13.15 -2.33
C ALA A 25 -0.19 -14.17 -3.16
N ARG A 26 -0.71 -15.40 -3.26
CA ARG A 26 -0.20 -16.39 -4.22
C ARG A 26 -0.82 -16.06 -5.57
N VAL A 27 0.03 -15.76 -6.55
CA VAL A 27 -0.36 -15.56 -7.95
C VAL A 27 0.32 -16.63 -8.80
N THR A 28 -0.28 -16.95 -9.94
CA THR A 28 0.37 -17.78 -10.96
C THR A 28 1.50 -17.00 -11.65
N ASP A 29 2.40 -17.72 -12.31
CA ASP A 29 3.52 -17.11 -13.03
C ASP A 29 3.02 -16.22 -14.19
N ASP A 30 1.95 -16.64 -14.85
CA ASP A 30 1.27 -15.88 -15.91
C ASP A 30 0.71 -14.55 -15.39
N GLU A 31 0.00 -14.57 -14.26
CA GLU A 31 -0.51 -13.34 -13.63
C GLU A 31 0.63 -12.39 -13.21
N ALA A 32 1.74 -12.94 -12.71
CA ALA A 32 2.90 -12.14 -12.35
C ALA A 32 3.50 -11.45 -13.59
N GLN A 33 3.67 -12.19 -14.69
CA GLN A 33 4.16 -11.65 -15.96
C GLN A 33 3.21 -10.60 -16.54
N ALA A 34 1.90 -10.82 -16.46
CA ALA A 34 0.91 -9.84 -16.90
C ALA A 34 0.98 -8.53 -16.09
N ILE A 35 1.21 -8.61 -14.78
CA ILE A 35 1.40 -7.44 -13.91
C ILE A 35 2.69 -6.70 -14.27
N ASP A 36 3.79 -7.41 -14.54
CA ASP A 36 5.06 -6.80 -14.97
C ASP A 36 4.93 -6.10 -16.32
N ALA A 37 4.34 -6.76 -17.32
CA ALA A 37 4.11 -6.15 -18.63
C ALA A 37 3.23 -4.90 -18.51
N TRP A 38 2.20 -4.94 -17.65
CA TRP A 38 1.38 -3.76 -17.37
C TRP A 38 2.19 -2.65 -16.70
N ALA A 39 3.08 -2.99 -15.76
CA ALA A 39 3.94 -2.04 -15.07
C ALA A 39 4.91 -1.34 -16.05
N GLU A 40 5.54 -2.11 -16.95
CA GLU A 40 6.42 -1.60 -17.99
C GLU A 40 5.69 -0.67 -18.96
N ALA A 41 4.53 -1.09 -19.46
CA ALA A 41 3.72 -0.29 -20.38
C ALA A 41 3.25 1.05 -19.77
N ASN A 42 3.09 1.10 -18.44
CA ASN A 42 2.68 2.31 -17.72
C ASN A 42 3.85 3.06 -17.08
N GLY A 43 5.09 2.57 -17.22
CA GLY A 43 6.30 3.17 -16.64
C GLY A 43 6.26 3.26 -15.11
N VAL A 44 5.64 2.28 -14.44
CA VAL A 44 5.50 2.26 -12.97
C VAL A 44 6.18 1.05 -12.35
N THR A 45 6.42 1.09 -11.03
CA THR A 45 6.94 -0.08 -10.31
C THR A 45 5.88 -1.18 -10.19
N ARG A 46 6.31 -2.43 -10.07
CA ARG A 46 5.41 -3.59 -9.86
C ARG A 46 4.44 -3.36 -8.69
N ALA A 47 4.93 -2.83 -7.57
CA ALA A 47 4.08 -2.55 -6.40
C ALA A 47 3.01 -1.49 -6.68
N GLU A 48 3.32 -0.48 -7.50
CA GLU A 48 2.36 0.54 -7.92
C GLU A 48 1.38 -0.01 -8.96
N ALA A 49 1.85 -0.85 -9.87
CA ALA A 49 0.99 -1.58 -10.80
C ALA A 49 -0.08 -2.38 -10.08
N ILE A 50 0.32 -3.19 -9.09
CA ILE A 50 -0.59 -3.98 -8.26
C ILE A 50 -1.64 -3.09 -7.58
N ARG A 51 -1.23 -1.94 -6.99
CA ARG A 51 -2.17 -1.01 -6.35
C ARG A 51 -3.20 -0.45 -7.33
N ARG A 52 -2.77 -0.05 -8.52
CA ARG A 52 -3.65 0.51 -9.55
C ARG A 52 -4.59 -0.54 -10.12
N LEU A 53 -4.10 -1.75 -10.37
CA LEU A 53 -4.91 -2.87 -10.87
C LEU A 53 -5.98 -3.26 -9.83
N ILE A 54 -5.63 -3.36 -8.55
CA ILE A 54 -6.58 -3.61 -7.47
C ILE A 54 -7.63 -2.50 -7.40
N ALA A 55 -7.21 -1.23 -7.42
CA ALA A 55 -8.13 -0.09 -7.37
C ALA A 55 -9.11 -0.07 -8.56
N LYS A 56 -8.63 -0.39 -9.76
CA LYS A 56 -9.47 -0.55 -10.97
C LYS A 56 -10.48 -1.68 -10.80
N GLY A 57 -10.04 -2.85 -10.33
CA GLY A 57 -10.92 -3.99 -10.06
C GLY A 57 -12.03 -3.65 -9.06
N LEU A 58 -11.67 -3.04 -7.93
CA LEU A 58 -12.64 -2.65 -6.90
C LEU A 58 -13.63 -1.57 -7.36
N SER A 59 -13.20 -0.66 -8.23
CA SER A 59 -14.06 0.38 -8.80
C SER A 59 -15.05 -0.19 -9.81
N ALA A 60 -14.63 -1.17 -10.62
CA ALA A 60 -15.49 -1.87 -11.57
C ALA A 60 -16.59 -2.66 -10.84
N THR A 61 -16.27 -3.30 -9.70
CA THR A 61 -17.25 -4.05 -8.91
C THR A 61 -18.25 -3.14 -8.20
N LYS A 62 -17.85 -1.96 -7.73
CA LYS A 62 -18.77 -0.99 -7.08
C LYS A 62 -19.82 -0.39 -8.01
N GLY A 63 -19.59 -0.40 -9.33
CA GLY A 63 -20.58 0.06 -10.31
C GLY A 63 -21.64 -0.99 -10.68
N GLN A 64 -21.55 -2.21 -10.15
CA GLN A 64 -22.46 -3.32 -10.44
C GLN A 64 -23.37 -3.70 -9.24
N GLN A 65 -23.40 -2.87 -8.19
CA GLN A 65 -24.30 -3.04 -7.04
C GLN A 65 -25.38 -1.98 -7.00
#